data_AF-A0A268U3U5-F1
#
_entry.id   AF-A0A268U3U5-F1
#
_cell.length_a   1.000
_cell.length_b   1.000
_cell.length_c   1.000
_cell.angle_alpha   90.00
_cell.angle_beta   90.00
_cell.angle_gamma   90.00
#
_symmetry.space_group_name_H-M   'P 1'
#
loop_
_entity.id
_entity.type
_entity.pdbx_description
1 polymer ?
#
loop_
_entity_poly.entity_id
_entity_poly.type
_entity_poly.pdbx_seq_one_letter_code
_entity_poly.pdbx_strand_id
1 'polypeptide(L)'
;MFVVGVVGDFKTLESLGVRDSKALSSKRRNALALKLLDSQEVFYYVYKASATDIDTKGLSACLKEALGEIKVYFSLTIDIKTFVFDGNCNYGVEGIKTLVKGDSLHPCIKAASILAKYYKDEESKFLDRCYPRYKLAKNKGYVTKEHVMLIKTYGLTKAHRTSYKIKSLEE
;
A
#
# COMPACT_ATOMS: atom_id res chain seq x y z
N MET A 1 6.64 1.68 -0.92
CA MET A 1 5.65 0.96 -0.09
C MET A 1 4.60 1.97 0.28
N PHE A 2 3.33 1.58 0.21
CA PHE A 2 2.23 2.42 0.66
C PHE A 2 1.53 1.72 1.82
N VAL A 3 1.27 2.45 2.88
CA VAL A 3 0.40 2.05 3.99
C VAL A 3 -0.65 3.12 4.11
N VAL A 4 -1.92 2.72 4.19
CA VAL A 4 -3.03 3.67 4.26
C VAL A 4 -3.82 3.39 5.53
N GLY A 5 -4.11 4.43 6.29
CA GLY A 5 -5.11 4.40 7.36
C GLY A 5 -6.42 4.98 6.84
N VAL A 6 -7.55 4.39 7.23
CA VAL A 6 -8.88 4.86 6.86
C VAL A 6 -9.78 4.90 8.09
N VAL A 7 -10.53 5.99 8.22
CA VAL A 7 -11.60 6.18 9.18
C VAL A 7 -12.87 6.52 8.40
N GLY A 8 -13.96 5.84 8.71
CA GLY A 8 -15.26 6.10 8.10
C GLY A 8 -16.32 5.20 8.71
N ASP A 9 -17.58 5.63 8.65
CA ASP A 9 -18.70 4.82 9.08
C ASP A 9 -18.85 3.56 8.20
N PHE A 10 -19.21 2.43 8.81
CA PHE A 10 -19.28 1.16 8.09
C PHE A 10 -20.41 1.13 7.06
N LYS A 11 -21.55 1.78 7.34
CA LYS A 11 -22.65 1.86 6.37
C LYS A 11 -22.27 2.76 5.21
N THR A 12 -21.56 3.86 5.46
CA THR A 12 -21.02 4.72 4.41
C THR A 12 -20.02 3.96 3.52
N LEU A 13 -19.08 3.21 4.11
CA LEU A 13 -18.15 2.39 3.32
C LEU A 13 -18.88 1.32 2.50
N GLU A 14 -19.90 0.67 3.08
CA GLU A 14 -20.71 -0.32 2.37
C GLU A 14 -21.51 0.30 1.21
N SER A 15 -22.13 1.47 1.42
CA SER A 15 -22.91 2.19 0.40
C SER A 15 -22.06 2.64 -0.79
N LEU A 16 -20.79 2.99 -0.54
CA LEU A 16 -19.79 3.29 -1.58
C LEU A 16 -19.37 2.04 -2.37
N GLY A 17 -19.72 0.84 -1.89
CA GLY A 17 -19.43 -0.44 -2.53
C GLY A 17 -18.09 -1.04 -2.10
N VAL A 18 -17.58 -0.68 -0.92
CA VAL A 18 -16.36 -1.28 -0.36
C VAL A 18 -16.59 -2.77 -0.08
N ARG A 19 -16.08 -3.60 -1.00
CA ARG A 19 -16.06 -5.06 -0.91
C ARG A 19 -14.63 -5.55 -1.04
N ASP A 20 -14.42 -6.86 -0.93
CA ASP A 20 -13.07 -7.45 -1.02
C ASP A 20 -12.35 -7.02 -2.32
N SER A 21 -11.25 -6.29 -2.14
CA SER A 21 -10.44 -5.72 -3.21
C SER A 21 -9.78 -6.76 -4.13
N LYS A 22 -9.68 -8.02 -3.69
CA LYS A 22 -9.14 -9.13 -4.49
C LYS A 22 -10.16 -9.66 -5.52
N ALA A 23 -11.45 -9.38 -5.31
CA ALA A 23 -12.51 -9.71 -6.26
C ALA A 23 -12.73 -8.62 -7.35
N LEU A 24 -12.03 -7.48 -7.25
CA LEU A 24 -12.21 -6.35 -8.16
C LEU A 24 -11.11 -6.30 -9.23
N SER A 25 -11.51 -6.09 -10.48
CA SER A 25 -10.57 -5.74 -11.55
C SER A 25 -9.90 -4.38 -11.26
N SER A 26 -8.71 -4.14 -11.79
CA SER A 26 -7.97 -2.87 -11.57
C SER A 26 -8.82 -1.64 -11.93
N LYS A 27 -9.63 -1.72 -13.01
CA LYS A 27 -10.54 -0.63 -13.42
C LYS A 27 -11.60 -0.35 -12.35
N ARG A 28 -12.25 -1.39 -11.82
CA ARG A 28 -13.27 -1.25 -10.77
C ARG A 28 -12.66 -0.76 -9.46
N ARG A 29 -11.48 -1.27 -9.10
CA ARG A 29 -10.73 -0.83 -7.91
C ARG A 29 -10.38 0.65 -7.99
N ASN A 30 -9.91 1.13 -9.14
CA ASN A 30 -9.56 2.54 -9.31
C ASN A 30 -10.79 3.43 -9.25
N ALA A 31 -11.90 3.04 -9.87
CA ALA A 31 -13.15 3.80 -9.77
C ALA A 31 -13.65 3.88 -8.31
N LEU A 32 -13.55 2.79 -7.56
CA LEU A 32 -13.89 2.77 -6.14
C LEU A 32 -12.93 3.59 -5.28
N ALA A 33 -11.63 3.55 -5.58
CA ALA A 33 -10.64 4.39 -4.90
C ALA A 33 -10.97 5.88 -5.10
N LEU A 34 -11.31 6.30 -6.32
CA LEU A 34 -11.72 7.69 -6.59
C LEU A 34 -12.97 8.08 -5.79
N LYS A 35 -13.96 7.19 -5.66
CA LYS A 35 -15.14 7.44 -4.80
C LYS A 35 -14.78 7.58 -3.32
N LEU A 36 -13.83 6.79 -2.82
CA LEU A 36 -13.36 6.90 -1.44
C LEU A 36 -12.62 8.23 -1.20
N LEU A 37 -11.82 8.67 -2.17
CA LEU A 37 -11.07 9.92 -2.11
C LEU A 37 -11.96 11.16 -2.21
N ASP A 38 -13.07 11.08 -2.93
CA ASP A 38 -14.04 12.16 -3.12
C ASP A 38 -15.08 12.27 -1.98
N SER A 39 -15.17 11.24 -1.13
CA SER A 39 -16.15 11.21 -0.03
C SER A 39 -15.77 12.18 1.09
N GLN A 40 -16.75 12.97 1.54
CA GLN A 40 -16.61 13.86 2.70
C GLN A 40 -16.70 13.12 4.05
N GLU A 41 -17.14 11.87 4.03
CA GLU A 41 -17.36 11.04 5.23
C GLU A 41 -16.26 10.00 5.45
N VAL A 42 -15.29 9.91 4.52
CA VAL A 42 -14.17 8.97 4.59
C VAL A 42 -12.88 9.75 4.73
N PHE A 43 -12.25 9.61 5.89
CA PHE A 43 -10.96 10.21 6.19
C PHE A 43 -9.86 9.18 5.97
N TYR A 44 -8.74 9.61 5.39
CA TYR A 44 -7.63 8.71 5.10
C TYR A 44 -6.29 9.39 5.31
N TYR A 45 -5.27 8.58 5.58
CA TYR A 45 -3.88 9.01 5.65
C TYR A 45 -3.01 8.05 4.84
N VAL A 46 -2.13 8.59 4.00
CA VAL A 46 -1.26 7.80 3.12
C VAL A 46 0.18 7.99 3.54
N TYR A 47 0.78 6.93 4.06
CA TYR A 47 2.22 6.86 4.26
C TYR A 47 2.89 6.24 3.03
N LYS A 48 3.99 6.85 2.59
CA LYS A 48 4.83 6.34 1.49
C LYS A 48 6.29 6.22 1.95
N ALA A 49 6.86 5.03 1.79
CA ALA A 49 8.31 4.82 1.84
C ALA A 49 8.85 4.48 0.44
N SER A 50 9.89 5.18 0.01
CA SER A 50 10.59 4.94 -1.27
C SER A 50 11.41 3.63 -1.24
N ALA A 51 11.99 3.26 -2.38
CA ALA A 51 12.94 2.14 -2.40
C ALA A 51 14.16 2.44 -1.52
N THR A 52 14.69 3.67 -1.61
CA THR A 52 15.80 4.15 -0.79
C THR A 52 15.49 4.12 0.70
N ASP A 53 14.31 4.59 1.13
CA ASP A 53 13.93 4.54 2.55
C ASP A 53 13.95 3.10 3.09
N ILE A 54 13.46 2.15 2.30
CA ILE A 54 13.40 0.74 2.66
C ILE A 54 14.78 0.10 2.66
N ASP A 55 15.64 0.45 1.71
CA ASP A 55 17.02 -0.03 1.67
C ASP A 55 17.84 0.49 2.85
N THR A 56 17.60 1.74 3.27
CA THR A 56 18.31 2.38 4.39
C THR A 56 17.81 1.89 5.75
N LYS A 57 16.50 1.84 5.97
CA LYS A 57 15.89 1.58 7.29
C LYS A 57 15.48 0.12 7.49
N GLY A 58 15.24 -0.60 6.39
CA GLY A 58 14.60 -1.91 6.40
C GLY A 58 13.06 -1.82 6.37
N LEU A 59 12.43 -2.83 5.76
CA LEU A 59 10.97 -2.87 5.57
C LEU A 59 10.20 -2.77 6.91
N SER A 60 10.63 -3.51 7.93
CA SER A 60 9.97 -3.53 9.24
C SER A 60 10.01 -2.18 9.94
N ALA A 61 11.11 -1.43 9.80
CA ALA A 61 11.23 -0.09 10.36
C ALA A 61 10.29 0.89 9.64
N CYS A 62 10.23 0.85 8.31
CA CYS A 62 9.28 1.65 7.55
C CYS A 62 7.81 1.32 7.90
N LEU A 63 7.49 0.04 8.17
CA LEU A 63 6.15 -0.35 8.60
C LEU A 63 5.83 0.17 10.01
N LYS A 64 6.80 0.12 10.93
CA LYS A 64 6.66 0.72 12.27
C LYS A 64 6.40 2.23 12.18
N GLU A 65 7.18 2.95 11.38
CA GLU A 65 7.01 4.39 11.15
C GLU A 65 5.61 4.68 10.57
N ALA A 66 5.21 3.96 9.53
CA ALA A 66 3.91 4.13 8.90
C ALA A 66 2.75 3.98 9.88
N LEU A 67 2.76 2.91 10.69
CA LEU A 67 1.72 2.64 11.68
C LEU A 67 1.71 3.70 12.79
N GLY A 68 2.88 4.13 13.26
CA GLY A 68 3.00 5.18 14.27
C GLY A 68 2.47 6.53 13.77
N GLU A 69 2.88 6.94 12.57
CA GLU A 69 2.49 8.20 11.95
C GLU A 69 0.97 8.27 11.68
N ILE A 70 0.41 7.21 11.08
CA ILE A 70 -1.04 7.09 10.85
C ILE A 70 -1.81 7.20 12.17
N LYS A 71 -1.35 6.49 13.21
CA LYS A 71 -1.99 6.51 14.52
C LYS A 71 -1.97 7.92 15.12
N VAL A 72 -0.81 8.56 15.16
CA VAL A 72 -0.66 9.93 15.69
C VAL A 72 -1.54 10.91 14.93
N TYR A 73 -1.51 10.86 13.59
CA TYR A 73 -2.33 11.72 12.75
C TYR A 73 -3.82 11.63 13.12
N PHE A 74 -4.37 10.42 13.19
CA PHE A 74 -5.77 10.24 13.52
C PHE A 74 -6.10 10.58 14.97
N SER A 75 -5.24 10.22 15.93
CA SER A 75 -5.44 10.60 17.34
C SER A 75 -5.48 12.11 17.57
N LEU A 76 -4.86 12.91 16.69
CA LEU A 76 -4.89 14.38 16.76
C LEU A 76 -6.05 15.01 15.98
N THR A 77 -6.65 14.29 15.03
CA THR A 77 -7.63 14.85 14.09
C THR A 77 -9.04 14.32 14.28
N ILE A 78 -9.19 13.12 14.85
CA ILE A 78 -10.48 12.43 15.00
C ILE A 78 -10.49 11.69 16.36
N ASP A 79 -11.61 11.71 17.09
CA ASP A 79 -11.78 10.91 18.31
C ASP A 79 -11.89 9.40 17.98
N ILE A 80 -10.74 8.76 17.74
CA ILE A 80 -10.63 7.34 17.41
C ILE A 80 -10.02 6.58 18.58
N LYS A 81 -10.80 5.61 19.08
CA LYS A 81 -10.44 4.79 20.26
C LYS A 81 -9.80 3.46 19.90
N THR A 82 -9.81 3.05 18.64
CA THR A 82 -9.32 1.73 18.24
C THR A 82 -8.67 1.76 16.87
N PHE A 83 -7.46 1.20 16.81
CA PHE A 83 -6.70 1.02 15.59
C PHE A 83 -6.54 -0.48 15.31
N VAL A 84 -6.80 -0.88 14.06
CA VAL A 84 -6.68 -2.26 13.60
C VAL A 84 -5.88 -2.31 12.29
N PHE A 85 -4.90 -3.18 12.23
CA PHE A 85 -4.00 -3.35 11.09
C PHE A 85 -4.12 -4.77 10.49
N ASP A 86 -4.07 -4.87 9.16
CA ASP A 86 -4.08 -6.16 8.46
C ASP A 86 -2.72 -6.85 8.57
N GLY A 87 -2.69 -7.97 9.29
CA GLY A 87 -1.46 -8.74 9.48
C GLY A 87 -1.45 -9.48 10.81
N ASN A 88 -0.28 -10.03 11.14
CA ASN A 88 -0.01 -10.74 12.38
C ASN A 88 0.93 -9.98 13.33
N CYS A 89 1.51 -8.86 12.89
CA CYS A 89 2.49 -8.08 13.64
C CYS A 89 2.16 -6.59 13.55
N ASN A 90 2.22 -5.87 14.66
CA ASN A 90 2.07 -4.41 14.74
C ASN A 90 3.43 -3.68 14.76
N TYR A 91 4.53 -4.42 14.54
CA TYR A 91 5.90 -3.91 14.50
C TYR A 91 6.31 -3.11 15.76
N GLY A 92 5.71 -3.44 16.91
CA GLY A 92 6.00 -2.79 18.19
C GLY A 92 5.33 -1.42 18.36
N VAL A 93 4.30 -1.10 17.57
CA VAL A 93 3.47 0.09 17.78
C VAL A 93 2.32 -0.24 18.73
N GLU A 94 2.37 0.33 19.92
CA GLU A 94 1.35 0.11 20.96
C GLU A 94 -0.04 0.62 20.55
N GLY A 95 -1.09 0.00 21.07
CA GLY A 95 -2.48 0.40 20.82
C GLY A 95 -3.02 0.07 19.42
N ILE A 96 -2.26 -0.64 18.59
CA ILE A 96 -2.72 -1.17 17.30
C ILE A 96 -2.94 -2.67 17.44
N LYS A 97 -4.19 -3.10 17.24
CA LYS A 97 -4.57 -4.52 17.15
C LYS A 97 -4.25 -5.05 15.75
N THR A 98 -3.90 -6.32 15.67
CA THR A 98 -3.67 -7.00 14.39
C THR A 98 -4.86 -7.88 14.04
N LEU A 99 -5.22 -7.93 12.77
CA LEU A 99 -6.27 -8.79 12.25
C LEU A 99 -5.76 -9.47 10.98
N VAL A 100 -5.55 -10.78 11.06
CA VAL A 100 -5.14 -11.58 9.90
C VAL A 100 -6.29 -11.64 8.90
N LYS A 101 -6.01 -11.36 7.62
CA LYS A 101 -7.03 -11.24 6.55
C LYS A 101 -8.03 -10.12 6.84
N GLY A 102 -7.58 -9.06 7.51
CA GLY A 102 -8.41 -7.91 7.82
C GLY A 102 -9.02 -7.27 6.57
N ASP A 103 -8.34 -7.35 5.43
CA ASP A 103 -8.85 -6.91 4.13
C ASP A 103 -10.08 -7.68 3.61
N SER A 104 -10.43 -8.81 4.22
CA SER A 104 -11.68 -9.55 3.93
C SER A 104 -12.75 -9.38 5.01
N LEU A 105 -12.36 -8.93 6.20
CA LEU A 105 -13.20 -8.92 7.40
C LEU A 105 -13.65 -7.52 7.83
N HIS A 106 -12.80 -6.51 7.72
CA HIS A 106 -13.03 -5.19 8.30
C HIS A 106 -13.25 -4.10 7.22
N PRO A 107 -14.36 -3.34 7.23
CA PRO A 107 -14.65 -2.32 6.20
C PRO A 107 -13.55 -1.27 6.01
N CYS A 108 -13.02 -0.68 7.09
CA CYS A 108 -11.92 0.28 6.98
C CYS A 108 -10.63 -0.34 6.40
N ILE A 109 -10.32 -1.60 6.73
CA ILE A 109 -9.14 -2.28 6.18
C ILE A 109 -9.34 -2.59 4.70
N LYS A 110 -10.55 -2.97 4.29
CA LYS A 110 -10.91 -3.12 2.86
C LYS A 110 -10.66 -1.82 2.10
N ALA A 111 -11.18 -0.70 2.61
CA ALA A 111 -10.98 0.62 2.02
C ALA A 111 -9.50 1.01 1.96
N ALA A 112 -8.76 0.81 3.05
CA ALA A 112 -7.32 1.05 3.10
C ALA A 112 -6.54 0.22 2.06
N SER A 113 -6.88 -1.06 1.90
CA SER A 113 -6.27 -1.95 0.90
C SER A 113 -6.56 -1.48 -0.54
N ILE A 114 -7.78 -0.97 -0.80
CA ILE A 114 -8.15 -0.37 -2.10
C ILE A 114 -7.28 0.85 -2.38
N LEU A 115 -7.20 1.79 -1.44
CA LEU A 115 -6.42 3.01 -1.59
C LEU A 115 -4.91 2.72 -1.72
N ALA A 116 -4.36 1.83 -0.90
CA ALA A 116 -2.95 1.44 -0.98
C ALA A 116 -2.58 0.87 -2.35
N LYS A 117 -3.46 0.02 -2.92
CA LYS A 117 -3.28 -0.53 -4.27
C LYS A 117 -3.44 0.52 -5.36
N TYR A 118 -4.39 1.45 -5.19
CA TYR A 118 -4.56 2.58 -6.10
C TYR A 118 -3.29 3.45 -6.18
N TYR A 119 -2.77 3.91 -5.04
CA TYR A 119 -1.53 4.68 -5.00
C TYR A 119 -0.33 3.90 -5.56
N LYS A 120 -0.24 2.59 -5.29
CA LYS A 120 0.80 1.75 -5.87
C LYS A 120 0.69 1.64 -7.39
N ASP A 121 -0.52 1.52 -7.92
CA ASP A 121 -0.76 1.48 -9.37
C ASP A 121 -0.41 2.80 -10.04
N GLU A 122 -0.79 3.94 -9.45
CA GLU A 122 -0.45 5.27 -9.96
C GLU A 122 1.06 5.52 -9.91
N GLU A 123 1.73 5.16 -8.81
CA GLU A 123 3.20 5.20 -8.74
C GLU A 123 3.83 4.33 -9.82
N SER A 124 3.30 3.12 -10.04
CA SER A 124 3.86 2.20 -11.04
C SER A 124 3.72 2.77 -12.46
N LYS A 125 2.61 3.43 -12.79
CA LYS A 125 2.42 4.14 -14.07
C LYS A 125 3.38 5.32 -14.22
N PHE A 126 3.60 6.08 -13.13
CA PHE A 126 4.54 7.19 -13.14
C PHE A 126 5.96 6.70 -13.38
N LEU A 127 6.40 5.68 -12.63
CA LEU A 127 7.74 5.11 -12.77
C LEU A 127 7.94 4.44 -14.14
N ASP A 128 6.89 3.88 -14.73
CA ASP A 128 6.94 3.36 -16.11
C ASP A 128 7.31 4.44 -17.11
N ARG A 129 6.77 5.66 -16.98
CA ARG A 129 7.16 6.79 -17.83
C ARG A 129 8.61 7.22 -17.59
N CYS A 130 9.10 7.15 -16.36
CA CYS A 130 10.49 7.48 -16.03
C CYS A 130 11.47 6.39 -16.49
N TYR A 131 11.04 5.12 -16.47
CA TYR A 131 11.86 3.93 -16.75
C TYR A 131 11.14 3.00 -17.74
N PRO A 132 10.87 3.44 -18.99
CA PRO A 132 9.96 2.76 -19.93
C PRO A 132 10.40 1.35 -20.30
N ARG A 133 11.71 1.06 -20.22
CA ARG A 133 12.26 -0.26 -20.51
C ARG A 133 11.82 -1.35 -19.52
N TYR A 134 11.37 -0.97 -18.31
CA TYR A 134 11.10 -1.92 -17.22
C TYR A 134 9.64 -2.37 -17.14
N LYS A 135 8.72 -1.78 -17.92
CA LYS A 135 7.29 -2.13 -17.96
C LYS A 135 6.63 -2.16 -16.57
N LEU A 136 7.02 -1.22 -15.71
CA LEU A 136 6.54 -1.10 -14.32
C LEU A 136 5.04 -0.88 -14.23
N ALA A 137 4.40 -0.28 -15.25
CA ALA A 137 2.94 -0.14 -15.28
C ALA A 137 2.23 -1.51 -15.31
N LYS A 138 2.88 -2.54 -15.87
CA LYS A 138 2.36 -3.91 -15.97
C LYS A 138 2.79 -4.77 -14.78
N ASN A 139 4.09 -4.84 -14.48
CA ASN A 139 4.62 -5.74 -13.46
C ASN A 139 4.64 -5.15 -12.04
N LYS A 140 4.40 -3.85 -11.87
CA LYS A 140 4.33 -3.12 -10.59
C LYS A 140 5.60 -3.16 -9.73
N GLY A 141 6.72 -3.57 -10.32
CA GLY A 141 7.96 -3.83 -9.60
C GLY A 141 8.05 -5.22 -8.95
N TYR A 142 7.09 -6.11 -9.18
CA TYR A 142 7.18 -7.49 -8.71
C TYR A 142 8.25 -8.28 -9.47
N VAL A 143 8.82 -9.29 -8.82
CA VAL A 143 9.88 -10.16 -9.36
C VAL A 143 9.29 -11.18 -10.33
N THR A 144 8.77 -10.69 -11.46
CA THR A 144 8.29 -11.53 -12.56
C THR A 144 9.47 -11.93 -13.46
N LYS A 145 9.33 -13.04 -14.20
CA LYS A 145 10.37 -13.47 -15.17
C LYS A 145 10.75 -12.35 -16.15
N GLU A 146 9.75 -11.63 -16.68
CA GLU A 146 9.97 -10.47 -17.57
C GLU A 146 10.75 -9.37 -16.85
N HIS A 147 10.37 -9.02 -15.62
CA HIS A 147 11.05 -7.95 -14.89
C HIS A 147 12.50 -8.29 -14.53
N VAL A 148 12.76 -9.54 -14.11
CA VAL A 148 14.12 -10.04 -13.85
C VAL A 148 14.99 -9.94 -15.11
N MET A 149 14.47 -10.36 -16.27
CA MET A 149 15.19 -10.23 -17.54
C MET A 149 15.53 -8.76 -17.84
N LEU A 150 14.57 -7.85 -17.70
CA LEU A 150 14.78 -6.42 -17.97
C LEU A 150 15.84 -5.81 -17.03
N ILE A 151 15.87 -6.23 -15.76
CA ILE A 151 16.91 -5.85 -14.81
C ILE A 151 18.28 -6.40 -15.23
N LYS A 152 18.37 -7.67 -15.67
CA LYS A 152 19.64 -8.22 -16.19
C LYS A 152 20.14 -7.46 -17.43
N THR A 153 19.23 -7.03 -18.30
CA THR A 153 19.59 -6.31 -19.53
C THR A 153 19.97 -4.86 -19.29
N TYR A 154 19.28 -4.15 -18.40
CA TYR A 154 19.40 -2.69 -18.25
C TYR A 154 19.95 -2.22 -16.91
N GLY A 155 20.21 -3.14 -15.98
CA GLY A 155 20.65 -2.85 -14.62
C GLY A 155 19.50 -2.51 -13.67
N LEU A 156 19.87 -2.10 -12.45
CA LEU A 156 18.93 -1.59 -11.46
C LEU A 156 18.72 -0.07 -11.65
N THR A 157 17.61 0.43 -11.12
CA THR A 157 17.26 1.87 -11.14
C THR A 157 17.02 2.35 -9.71
N LYS A 158 16.91 3.67 -9.48
CA LYS A 158 16.48 4.22 -8.18
C LYS A 158 15.12 3.74 -7.68
N ALA A 159 14.26 3.23 -8.57
CA ALA A 159 12.98 2.62 -8.19
C ALA A 159 13.09 1.20 -7.62
N HIS A 160 14.25 0.55 -7.75
CA HIS A 160 14.51 -0.80 -7.26
C HIS A 160 15.08 -0.76 -5.85
N ARG A 161 14.70 -1.75 -5.04
CA ARG A 161 15.27 -1.96 -3.70
C ARG A 161 16.51 -2.81 -3.82
N THR A 162 17.68 -2.22 -3.62
CA THR A 162 18.96 -2.92 -3.77
C THR A 162 19.27 -3.86 -2.60
N SER A 163 18.66 -3.63 -1.43
CA SER A 163 18.78 -4.49 -0.26
C SER A 163 18.06 -5.84 -0.41
N TYR A 164 17.14 -5.95 -1.38
CA TYR A 164 16.39 -7.17 -1.63
C TYR A 164 17.22 -8.15 -2.46
N LYS A 165 17.64 -9.25 -1.83
CA LYS A 165 18.35 -10.34 -2.51
C LYS A 165 17.39 -11.13 -3.39
N ILE A 166 17.57 -11.02 -4.71
CA ILE A 166 16.79 -11.75 -5.71
C ILE A 166 17.70 -12.85 -6.26
N LYS A 167 17.47 -14.10 -5.85
CA LYS A 167 18.30 -15.25 -6.25
C LYS A 167 18.56 -15.32 -7.76
N SER A 168 17.52 -15.08 -8.57
CA SER A 168 17.61 -15.14 -10.03
C SER A 168 18.45 -14.02 -10.67
N LEU A 169 18.90 -13.02 -9.91
CA LEU A 169 19.82 -11.96 -10.36
C LEU A 169 21.27 -12.19 -9.89
N GLU A 170 21.50 -13.15 -9.01
CA GLU A 170 22.83 -13.51 -8.50
C GLU A 170 23.53 -14.56 -9.40
N GLU A 171 22.79 -15.11 -10.37
CA GLU A 171 23.23 -16.02 -11.45
C GLU A 171 23.53 -15.27 -12.75
#